data_AF-A0A420WIR2-F1
#
_entry.id   AF-A0A420WIR2-F1
#
_cell.length_a   1.000
_cell.length_b   1.000
_cell.length_c   1.000
_cell.angle_alpha   90.00
_cell.angle_beta   90.00
_cell.angle_gamma   90.00
#
_symmetry.space_group_name_H-M   'P 1'
#
loop_
_entity.id
_entity.type
_entity.pdbx_description
1 polymer ?
#
loop_
_entity_poly.entity_id
_entity_poly.type
_entity_poly.pdbx_seq_one_letter_code
_entity_poly.pdbx_strand_id
1 'polypeptide(L)'
;MTALRARVISETRLWLDTPYQHQASERGAGSDCLGLIRGVYRSLYGSEPIAVPPYTPDWAERSGKETLLEAAKIYLKEIPLHRTQPGDVLIFRMHPGALCKHMAILTSPNMITHAYWGRAVVDSYFVPYWNRRWVSSFAFPEIEKKTL
;
A
#
# COMPACT_ATOMS: atom_id res chain seq x y z
N MET A 1 11.71 0.80 -15.67
CA MET A 1 11.31 0.30 -14.33
C MET A 1 12.57 -0.03 -13.54
N THR A 2 12.69 0.42 -12.29
CA THR A 2 13.88 0.14 -11.46
C THR A 2 13.86 -1.30 -10.94
N ALA A 3 15.03 -1.83 -10.54
CA ALA A 3 15.12 -3.17 -9.94
C ALA A 3 14.27 -3.30 -8.67
N LEU A 4 14.20 -2.25 -7.84
CA LEU A 4 13.37 -2.22 -6.65
C LEU A 4 11.88 -2.35 -6.99
N ARG A 5 11.38 -1.58 -7.96
CA ARG A 5 9.97 -1.62 -8.36
C ARG A 5 9.58 -2.97 -8.95
N ALA A 6 10.46 -3.60 -9.73
CA ALA A 6 10.26 -4.96 -10.20
C ALA A 6 10.11 -5.95 -9.03
N ARG A 7 10.97 -5.82 -7.99
CA ARG A 7 10.88 -6.63 -6.77
C ARG A 7 9.58 -6.37 -5.99
N VAL A 8 9.16 -5.11 -5.86
CA VAL A 8 7.87 -4.75 -5.24
C VAL A 8 6.73 -5.46 -5.94
N ILE A 9 6.65 -5.41 -7.27
CA ILE A 9 5.59 -6.05 -8.04
C ILE A 9 5.63 -7.57 -7.86
N SER A 10 6.81 -8.18 -7.98
CA SER A 10 6.97 -9.63 -7.80
C SER A 10 6.54 -10.08 -6.41
N GLU A 11 6.98 -9.38 -5.36
CA GLU A 11 6.56 -9.68 -3.98
C GLU A 11 5.05 -9.51 -3.83
N THR A 12 4.49 -8.38 -4.28
CA THR A 12 3.05 -8.08 -4.16
C THR A 12 2.19 -9.18 -4.77
N ARG A 13 2.59 -9.77 -5.90
CA ARG A 13 1.84 -10.86 -6.53
C ARG A 13 1.77 -12.13 -5.70
N LEU A 14 2.74 -12.37 -4.82
CA LEU A 14 2.71 -13.53 -3.91
C LEU A 14 1.60 -13.40 -2.86
N TRP A 15 1.05 -12.19 -2.67
CA TRP A 15 -0.01 -11.94 -1.72
C TRP A 15 -1.41 -12.19 -2.26
N LEU A 16 -1.58 -12.37 -3.58
CA LEU A 16 -2.89 -12.67 -4.16
C LEU A 16 -3.57 -13.83 -3.42
N ASP A 17 -4.88 -13.70 -3.26
CA ASP A 17 -5.75 -14.63 -2.52
C ASP A 17 -5.52 -14.69 -1.00
N THR A 18 -4.59 -13.90 -0.44
CA THR A 18 -4.48 -13.74 1.02
C THR A 18 -5.79 -13.19 1.57
N PRO A 19 -6.50 -13.88 2.50
CA PRO A 19 -7.80 -13.44 2.99
C PRO A 19 -7.75 -12.05 3.63
N TYR A 20 -8.83 -11.30 3.50
CA TYR A 20 -8.93 -10.02 4.20
C TYR A 20 -9.08 -10.25 5.70
N GLN A 21 -8.16 -9.72 6.49
CA GLN A 21 -8.20 -9.77 7.95
C GLN A 21 -7.66 -8.44 8.50
N HIS A 22 -8.51 -7.72 9.25
CA HIS A 22 -8.17 -6.42 9.82
C HIS A 22 -6.92 -6.51 10.72
N GLN A 23 -5.98 -5.57 10.59
CA GLN A 23 -4.66 -5.51 11.24
C GLN A 23 -3.66 -6.63 10.89
N ALA A 24 -4.07 -7.64 10.13
CA ALA A 24 -3.17 -8.73 9.75
C ALA A 24 -2.21 -8.31 8.64
N SER A 25 -1.03 -8.93 8.63
CA SER A 25 0.04 -8.70 7.64
C SER A 25 0.77 -10.02 7.39
N GLU A 26 0.03 -11.11 7.18
CA GLU A 26 0.60 -12.45 6.99
C GLU A 26 0.12 -13.06 5.68
N ARG A 27 1.06 -13.34 4.77
CA ARG A 27 0.78 -13.83 3.42
C ARG A 27 0.07 -15.18 3.48
N GLY A 28 -1.03 -15.32 2.76
CA GLY A 28 -1.87 -16.53 2.75
C GLY A 28 -2.77 -16.72 3.98
N ALA A 29 -2.53 -16.00 5.08
CA ALA A 29 -3.30 -16.15 6.32
C ALA A 29 -4.22 -14.97 6.63
N GLY A 30 -3.79 -13.74 6.31
CA GLY A 30 -4.59 -12.55 6.58
C GLY A 30 -3.88 -11.25 6.24
N SER A 31 -4.59 -10.33 5.58
CA SER A 31 -4.07 -9.01 5.24
C SER A 31 -5.18 -7.95 5.22
N ASP A 32 -4.88 -6.75 5.71
CA ASP A 32 -5.63 -5.56 5.29
C ASP A 32 -4.78 -4.67 4.38
N CYS A 33 -5.32 -3.52 3.97
CA CYS A 33 -4.64 -2.69 2.98
C CYS A 33 -3.27 -2.19 3.45
N LEU A 34 -3.12 -1.87 4.73
CA LEU A 34 -1.84 -1.50 5.33
C LEU A 34 -0.97 -2.74 5.54
N GLY A 35 -1.57 -3.86 5.95
CA GLY A 35 -0.93 -5.15 6.12
C GLY A 35 -0.22 -5.66 4.87
N LEU A 36 -0.79 -5.43 3.69
CA LEU A 36 -0.13 -5.72 2.40
C LEU A 36 1.15 -4.87 2.25
N ILE A 37 1.08 -3.56 2.48
CA ILE A 37 2.24 -2.67 2.36
C ILE A 37 3.33 -3.05 3.37
N ARG A 38 2.94 -3.31 4.63
CA ARG A 38 3.83 -3.77 5.71
C ARG A 38 4.51 -5.09 5.36
N GLY A 39 3.78 -6.04 4.81
CA GLY A 39 4.30 -7.34 4.40
C GLY A 39 5.30 -7.24 3.24
N VAL A 40 4.98 -6.45 2.22
CA VAL A 40 5.90 -6.15 1.11
C VAL A 40 7.15 -5.44 1.63
N TYR A 41 6.99 -4.44 2.50
CA TYR A 41 8.12 -3.77 3.15
C TYR A 41 9.01 -4.79 3.88
N ARG A 42 8.43 -5.63 4.73
CA ARG A 42 9.16 -6.64 5.49
C ARG A 42 9.93 -7.61 4.59
N SER A 43 9.36 -8.05 3.47
CA SER A 43 10.08 -8.89 2.49
C SER A 43 11.26 -8.16 1.84
N LEU A 44 11.11 -6.86 1.54
CA LEU A 44 12.15 -6.08 0.87
C LEU A 44 13.31 -5.69 1.79
N TYR A 45 13.02 -5.35 3.05
CA TYR A 45 13.97 -4.75 3.99
C TYR A 45 14.31 -5.65 5.20
N GLY A 46 13.65 -6.80 5.34
CA GLY A 46 13.85 -7.77 6.44
C GLY A 46 12.99 -7.51 7.68
N SER A 47 12.59 -6.26 7.92
CA SER A 47 11.69 -5.87 9.02
C SER A 47 10.79 -4.71 8.61
N GLU A 48 9.73 -4.48 9.39
CA GLU A 48 8.97 -3.23 9.32
C GLU A 48 9.74 -2.10 10.02
N PRO A 49 9.52 -0.82 9.64
CA PRO A 49 10.26 0.31 10.23
C PRO A 49 9.77 0.66 11.65
N ILE A 50 8.54 0.25 11.99
CA ILE A 50 7.94 0.44 13.30
C ILE A 50 6.91 -0.67 13.56
N ALA A 51 6.72 -1.05 14.82
CA ALA A 51 5.58 -1.87 15.22
C ALA A 51 4.30 -1.03 15.15
N VAL A 52 3.35 -1.45 14.32
CA VAL A 52 2.08 -0.74 14.15
C VAL A 52 1.14 -1.08 15.32
N PRO A 53 0.68 -0.09 16.12
CA PRO A 53 -0.26 -0.34 17.21
C PRO A 53 -1.63 -0.77 16.66
N PRO A 54 -2.46 -1.46 17.45
CA PRO A 54 -3.82 -1.78 17.05
C PRO A 54 -4.61 -0.52 16.68
N TYR A 55 -5.34 -0.57 15.56
CA TYR A 55 -6.21 0.51 15.08
C TYR A 55 -7.61 0.00 14.75
N THR A 56 -8.62 0.83 14.94
CA THR A 56 -9.99 0.47 14.51
C THR A 56 -10.17 0.69 13.01
N PRO A 57 -11.12 -0.01 12.35
CA PRO A 57 -11.43 0.24 10.94
C PRO A 57 -11.83 1.69 10.64
N ASP A 58 -12.39 2.40 11.63
CA ASP A 58 -12.85 3.80 11.58
C ASP A 58 -11.89 4.79 12.26
N TRP A 59 -10.64 4.37 12.49
CA TRP A 59 -9.67 5.17 13.26
C TRP A 59 -9.37 6.53 12.64
N ALA A 60 -9.29 6.60 11.31
CA ALA A 60 -9.12 7.87 10.60
C ALA A 60 -10.31 8.78 10.91
N GLU A 61 -11.54 8.30 10.71
CA GLU A 61 -12.77 9.05 10.93
C GLU A 61 -12.92 9.56 12.38
N ARG A 62 -12.48 8.80 13.38
CA ARG A 62 -12.54 9.21 14.80
C ARG A 62 -11.48 10.22 15.21
N SER A 63 -10.29 10.14 14.62
CA SER A 63 -9.17 11.01 14.99
C SER A 63 -9.20 12.34 14.25
N GLY A 64 -9.90 12.42 13.11
CA GLY A 64 -9.89 13.60 12.24
C GLY A 64 -8.55 13.84 11.54
N LYS A 65 -7.61 12.89 11.65
CA LYS A 65 -6.22 13.02 11.17
C LYS A 65 -5.97 12.14 9.97
N GLU A 66 -5.06 12.61 9.11
CA GLU A 66 -4.60 11.90 7.92
C GLU A 66 -3.57 10.82 8.27
N THR A 67 -3.80 10.03 9.33
CA THR A 67 -2.79 9.16 9.95
C THR A 67 -2.12 8.21 8.95
N LEU A 68 -2.88 7.63 8.03
CA LEU A 68 -2.35 6.75 6.99
C LEU A 68 -1.41 7.49 6.02
N LEU A 69 -1.82 8.69 5.60
CA LEU A 69 -1.06 9.52 4.67
C LEU A 69 0.18 10.12 5.35
N GLU A 70 0.06 10.56 6.59
CA GLU A 70 1.17 11.06 7.41
C GLU A 70 2.21 9.97 7.64
N ALA A 71 1.79 8.75 7.99
CA ALA A 71 2.70 7.61 8.12
C ALA A 71 3.40 7.29 6.78
N ALA A 72 2.67 7.30 5.67
CA ALA A 72 3.26 7.08 4.35
C ALA A 72 4.33 8.12 4.00
N LYS A 73 4.13 9.40 4.36
CA LYS A 73 5.13 10.46 4.17
C LYS A 73 6.40 10.27 5.01
N ILE A 74 6.30 9.59 6.14
CA ILE A 74 7.44 9.32 7.03
C ILE A 74 8.24 8.11 6.52
N TYR A 75 7.56 7.04 6.14
CA TYR A 75 8.21 5.74 5.87
C TYR A 75 8.42 5.42 4.38
N LEU A 76 7.78 6.17 3.48
CA LEU A 76 7.89 6.02 2.04
C LEU A 76 8.33 7.36 1.40
N LYS A 77 8.72 7.32 0.13
CA LYS A 77 9.14 8.50 -0.63
C LYS A 77 7.99 9.01 -1.49
N GLU A 78 7.47 10.20 -1.20
CA GLU A 78 6.39 10.82 -1.98
C GLU A 78 6.77 11.04 -3.45
N ILE A 79 5.80 10.79 -4.35
CA ILE A 79 5.95 10.92 -5.80
C ILE A 79 4.81 11.81 -6.32
N PRO A 80 5.10 12.80 -7.19
CA PRO A 80 4.07 13.52 -7.92
C PRO A 80 3.18 12.55 -8.71
N LEU A 81 1.86 12.72 -8.68
CA LEU A 81 0.91 11.77 -9.30
C LEU A 81 1.26 11.45 -10.77
N HIS A 82 1.61 12.45 -11.56
CA HIS A 82 1.99 12.31 -12.98
C HIS A 82 3.30 11.52 -13.22
N ARG A 83 4.07 11.21 -12.17
CA ARG A 83 5.28 10.37 -12.21
C ARG A 83 5.06 8.97 -11.62
N THR A 84 3.83 8.63 -11.26
CA THR A 84 3.49 7.32 -10.70
C THR A 84 3.68 6.24 -11.74
N GLN A 85 4.27 5.13 -11.32
CA GLN A 85 4.61 4.01 -12.17
C GLN A 85 4.44 2.68 -11.44
N PRO A 86 4.38 1.55 -12.17
CA PRO A 86 4.27 0.24 -11.53
C PRO A 86 5.37 0.01 -10.49
N GLY A 87 4.98 -0.53 -9.33
CA GLY A 87 5.78 -0.69 -8.12
C GLY A 87 5.60 0.44 -7.09
N ASP A 88 4.82 1.48 -7.40
CA ASP A 88 4.49 2.54 -6.45
C ASP A 88 3.23 2.21 -5.63
N VAL A 89 3.17 2.76 -4.42
CA VAL A 89 2.04 2.68 -3.49
C VAL A 89 1.11 3.86 -3.75
N LEU A 90 -0.19 3.60 -3.83
CA LEU A 90 -1.26 4.57 -4.05
C LEU A 90 -2.11 4.66 -2.80
N ILE A 91 -2.49 5.88 -2.43
CA ILE A 91 -3.42 6.14 -1.33
C ILE A 91 -4.71 6.73 -1.86
N PHE A 92 -5.83 6.30 -1.28
CA PHE A 92 -7.16 6.64 -1.73
C PHE A 92 -8.05 7.24 -0.63
N ARG A 93 -8.91 8.17 -1.05
CA ARG A 93 -10.10 8.63 -0.32
C ARG A 93 -11.33 7.95 -0.89
N MET A 94 -12.08 7.23 -0.05
CA MET A 94 -13.22 6.46 -0.57
C MET A 94 -14.42 7.33 -0.98
N HIS A 95 -14.52 8.55 -0.43
CA HIS A 95 -15.50 9.57 -0.79
C HIS A 95 -14.88 10.98 -0.73
N PRO A 96 -15.40 11.96 -1.48
CA PRO A 96 -14.97 13.36 -1.36
C PRO A 96 -15.09 13.86 0.09
N GLY A 97 -14.08 14.58 0.58
CA GLY A 97 -14.04 15.10 1.95
C GLY A 97 -13.73 14.06 3.04
N ALA A 98 -13.69 12.77 2.72
CA ALA A 98 -13.28 11.74 3.68
C ALA A 98 -11.75 11.66 3.80
N LEU A 99 -11.26 11.21 4.95
CA LEU A 99 -9.83 10.96 5.20
C LEU A 99 -9.28 9.82 4.34
N CYS A 100 -7.96 9.80 4.13
CA CYS A 100 -7.29 8.70 3.43
C CYS A 100 -7.42 7.41 4.24
N LYS A 101 -7.88 6.32 3.61
CA LYS A 101 -8.14 5.07 4.34
C LYS A 101 -7.89 3.78 3.59
N HIS A 102 -7.38 3.86 2.36
CA HIS A 102 -7.12 2.69 1.56
C HIS A 102 -5.79 2.83 0.83
N MET A 103 -5.05 1.72 0.75
CA MET A 103 -3.77 1.63 0.04
C MET A 103 -3.83 0.53 -1.02
N ALA A 104 -3.09 0.73 -2.11
CA ALA A 104 -2.86 -0.29 -3.12
C ALA A 104 -1.44 -0.15 -3.69
N ILE A 105 -0.96 -1.17 -4.39
CA ILE A 105 0.28 -1.11 -5.17
C ILE A 105 -0.10 -1.15 -6.64
N LEU A 106 0.41 -0.22 -7.45
CA LEU A 106 0.24 -0.27 -8.91
C LEU A 106 1.12 -1.40 -9.46
N THR A 107 0.55 -2.47 -9.98
CA THR A 107 1.30 -3.64 -10.47
C THR A 107 1.43 -3.67 -11.99
N SER A 108 0.66 -2.86 -12.70
CA SER A 108 0.83 -2.50 -14.11
C SER A 108 0.27 -1.10 -14.36
N PRO A 109 0.47 -0.47 -15.53
CA PRO A 109 -0.07 0.88 -15.81
C PRO A 109 -1.58 1.05 -15.56
N ASN A 110 -2.35 -0.05 -15.57
CA ASN A 110 -3.79 -0.06 -15.43
C ASN A 110 -4.31 -1.07 -14.39
N MET A 111 -3.45 -1.58 -13.49
CA MET A 111 -3.83 -2.59 -12.50
C MET A 111 -3.26 -2.23 -11.13
N ILE A 112 -4.11 -2.25 -10.12
CA ILE A 112 -3.71 -2.15 -8.72
C ILE A 112 -3.92 -3.47 -8.01
N THR A 113 -3.02 -3.83 -7.12
CA THR A 113 -3.18 -4.94 -6.18
C THR A 113 -3.42 -4.39 -4.78
N HIS A 114 -4.46 -4.87 -4.10
CA HIS A 114 -4.85 -4.39 -2.78
C HIS A 114 -5.59 -5.46 -1.98
N ALA A 115 -5.47 -5.42 -0.66
CA ALA A 115 -6.37 -6.16 0.22
C ALA A 115 -7.75 -5.50 0.18
N TYR A 116 -8.69 -6.12 -0.53
CA TYR A 116 -10.04 -5.59 -0.68
C TYR A 116 -10.91 -6.04 0.50
N TRP A 117 -11.48 -5.06 1.21
CA TRP A 117 -12.33 -5.26 2.38
C TRP A 117 -13.37 -6.36 2.19
N GLY A 118 -13.43 -7.28 3.16
CA GLY A 118 -14.36 -8.41 3.18
C GLY A 118 -14.09 -9.47 2.11
N ARG A 119 -12.94 -9.42 1.44
CA ARG A 119 -12.54 -10.37 0.38
C ARG A 119 -11.15 -10.92 0.66
N ALA A 120 -10.17 -10.53 -0.15
CA ALA A 120 -8.80 -10.98 -0.13
C ALA A 120 -7.92 -9.91 -0.77
N VAL A 121 -6.61 -10.16 -0.84
CA VAL A 121 -5.72 -9.43 -1.74
C VAL A 121 -6.05 -9.82 -3.17
N VAL A 122 -6.41 -8.84 -3.98
CA VAL A 122 -6.87 -9.03 -5.35
C VAL A 122 -6.26 -7.99 -6.29
N ASP A 123 -6.27 -8.33 -7.58
CA ASP A 123 -6.05 -7.38 -8.66
C ASP A 123 -7.36 -6.69 -9.05
N SER A 124 -7.30 -5.38 -9.19
CA SER A 124 -8.38 -4.53 -9.67
C SER A 124 -7.87 -3.63 -10.78
N TYR A 125 -8.64 -3.52 -11.88
CA TYR A 125 -8.33 -2.54 -12.91
C TYR A 125 -8.36 -1.11 -12.33
N PHE A 126 -7.38 -0.29 -12.67
CA PHE A 126 -7.25 1.09 -12.24
C PHE A 126 -8.15 2.04 -13.06
N VAL A 127 -9.45 1.74 -13.06
CA VAL A 127 -10.51 2.44 -13.79
C VAL A 127 -10.90 3.76 -13.14
N PRO A 128 -11.74 4.61 -13.77
CA PRO A 128 -12.18 5.90 -13.21
C PRO A 128 -12.75 5.85 -11.78
N TYR A 129 -13.24 4.69 -11.32
CA TYR A 129 -13.62 4.47 -9.92
C TYR A 129 -12.46 4.67 -8.94
N TRP A 130 -11.32 4.04 -9.21
CA TRP A 130 -10.13 4.16 -8.37
C TRP A 130 -9.38 5.46 -8.66
N ASN A 131 -9.29 5.84 -9.93
CA ASN A 131 -8.54 7.01 -10.36
C ASN A 131 -9.05 8.31 -9.70
N ARG A 132 -10.37 8.54 -9.64
CA ARG A 132 -10.93 9.74 -8.99
C ARG A 132 -10.74 9.80 -7.47
N ARG A 133 -10.35 8.68 -6.86
CA ARG A 133 -10.15 8.51 -5.41
C ARG A 133 -8.71 8.56 -5.00
N TRP A 134 -7.80 8.39 -5.96
CA TRP A 134 -6.36 8.41 -5.76
C TRP A 134 -5.89 9.83 -5.48
N VAL A 135 -5.18 10.01 -4.38
CA VAL A 135 -4.81 11.35 -3.88
C VAL A 135 -3.31 11.54 -3.66
N SER A 136 -2.55 10.47 -3.53
CA SER A 136 -1.10 10.51 -3.36
C SER A 136 -0.44 9.21 -3.79
N SER A 137 0.84 9.30 -4.15
CA SER A 137 1.67 8.18 -4.56
C SER A 137 3.00 8.20 -3.84
N PHE A 138 3.54 7.01 -3.56
CA PHE A 138 4.80 6.84 -2.86
C PHE A 138 5.62 5.70 -3.46
N ALA A 139 6.95 5.85 -3.47
CA ALA A 139 7.89 4.76 -3.70
C ALA A 139 8.36 4.19 -2.36
N PHE A 140 8.63 2.90 -2.36
CA PHE A 140 9.46 2.29 -1.32
C PHE A 140 10.88 2.91 -1.34
N PRO A 141 11.53 3.15 -0.18
CA PRO A 141 12.88 3.72 -0.10
C PRO A 141 13.94 2.91 -0.87
N GLU A 142 14.93 3.55 -1.47
CA GLU A 142 16.01 2.81 -2.14
C GLU A 142 16.81 1.98 -1.12
N ILE A 143 17.19 0.75 -1.51
CA ILE A 143 18.07 -0.09 -0.69
C ILE A 143 19.50 0.33 -1.03
N GLU A 144 20.19 0.99 -0.10
CA GLU A 144 21.60 1.29 -0.26
C GLU A 144 22.38 0.00 -0.50
N LYS A 145 23.06 -0.10 -1.65
CA LYS A 145 24.07 -1.12 -1.84
C LYS A 145 25.21 -0.77 -0.88
N LYS A 146 25.39 -1.55 0.18
CA LYS A 146 26.67 -1.57 0.88
C LYS A 146 27.71 -2.07 -0.12
N THR A 147 28.51 -1.15 -0.65
CA THR A 147 29.75 -1.50 -1.34
C THR A 147 30.62 -2.20 -0.30
N LEU A 148 30.88 -3.49 -0.50
CA LEU A 148 31.91 -4.22 0.23
C LEU A 148 33.29 -3.72 -0.21
#